data_AF-A0A7T5JRE8-F1
#
_entry.id   AF-A0A7T5JRE8-F1
#
_cell.length_a   1.000
_cell.length_b   1.000
_cell.length_c   1.000
_cell.angle_alpha   90.00
_cell.angle_beta   90.00
_cell.angle_gamma   90.00
#
_symmetry.space_group_name_H-M   'P 1'
#
loop_
_entity.id
_entity.type
_entity.pdbx_description
1 polymer ?
#
loop_
_entity_poly.entity_id
_entity_poly.type
_entity_poly.pdbx_seq_one_letter_code
_entity_poly.pdbx_strand_id
1 'polypeptide(L)'
;MKMSPIGILVVLLGLVVGIVFWTVGYQALPNNVTHKDISKDNKILTSVKSTGNSTSSSAGQAGSSSSNGAGSSSLPTVAKIPASKIKFTDTSMPGYKLFEKTCASCHGNKGEGAFGPPIYAIGKYWNTAQLTHFVENPKGGMPKNGNLQSTAQVQQVVNWLVKQKASGGN
;
A
#
# COMPACT_ATOMS: atom_id res chain seq x y z
N MET A 1 -21.22 -10.69 -51.08
CA MET A 1 -21.17 -9.39 -50.37
C MET A 1 -19.88 -8.71 -50.76
N LYS A 2 -19.93 -7.67 -51.62
CA LYS A 2 -18.74 -6.96 -52.10
C LYS A 2 -18.32 -5.94 -51.05
N MET A 3 -17.40 -6.32 -50.16
CA MET A 3 -16.81 -5.38 -49.22
C MET A 3 -15.98 -4.36 -50.01
N SER A 4 -16.29 -3.07 -49.83
CA SER A 4 -15.54 -1.99 -50.49
C SER A 4 -14.09 -2.00 -50.02
N PRO A 5 -13.10 -1.98 -50.93
CA PRO A 5 -11.68 -2.02 -50.56
C PRO A 5 -11.27 -0.86 -49.65
N ILE A 6 -12.00 0.26 -49.72
CA ILE A 6 -11.79 1.44 -48.87
C ILE A 6 -12.25 1.18 -47.42
N GLY A 7 -13.35 0.45 -47.23
CA GLY A 7 -13.89 0.15 -45.90
C GLY A 7 -12.98 -0.77 -45.09
N ILE A 8 -12.34 -1.74 -45.77
CA ILE A 8 -11.38 -2.65 -45.13
C ILE A 8 -10.15 -1.88 -44.66
N LEU A 9 -9.68 -0.91 -45.45
CA LEU A 9 -8.48 -0.12 -45.16
C LEU A 9 -8.66 0.78 -43.92
N VAL A 10 -9.86 1.37 -43.76
CA VAL A 10 -10.19 2.20 -42.59
C VAL A 10 -10.29 1.36 -41.31
N VAL A 11 -10.89 0.18 -41.38
CA VAL A 11 -11.00 -0.73 -40.22
C VAL A 11 -9.61 -1.24 -39.80
N LEU A 12 -8.75 -1.59 -40.76
CA LEU A 12 -7.39 -2.02 -40.48
C LEU A 12 -6.54 -0.89 -39.88
N LEU A 13 -6.63 0.33 -40.41
CA LEU A 13 -5.91 1.49 -39.84
C LEU A 13 -6.39 1.81 -38.41
N GLY A 14 -7.70 1.79 -38.16
CA GLY A 14 -8.25 2.03 -36.82
C GLY A 14 -7.80 0.98 -35.80
N LEU A 15 -7.76 -0.29 -36.20
CA LEU A 15 -7.31 -1.39 -35.35
C LEU A 15 -5.82 -1.27 -35.03
N VAL A 16 -4.98 -0.94 -36.01
CA VAL A 16 -3.54 -0.72 -35.80
C VAL A 16 -3.30 0.47 -34.85
N VAL A 17 -3.99 1.60 -35.05
CA VAL A 17 -3.85 2.77 -34.17
C VAL A 17 -4.32 2.46 -32.75
N GLY A 18 -5.42 1.72 -32.59
CA GLY A 18 -5.90 1.27 -31.27
C GLY A 18 -4.91 0.37 -30.55
N ILE A 19 -4.30 -0.59 -31.25
CA ILE A 19 -3.26 -1.47 -30.69
C ILE A 19 -2.01 -0.67 -30.30
N VAL A 20 -1.59 0.29 -31.13
CA VAL A 20 -0.43 1.14 -30.82
C VAL A 20 -0.70 2.01 -29.59
N PHE A 21 -1.88 2.63 -29.47
CA PHE A 21 -2.25 3.39 -28.28
C PHE A 21 -2.33 2.51 -27.02
N TRP A 22 -2.89 1.31 -27.13
CA TRP A 22 -2.97 0.37 -26.01
C TRP A 22 -1.58 -0.12 -25.58
N THR A 23 -0.71 -0.47 -26.53
CA THR A 23 0.64 -0.95 -26.25
C THR A 23 1.55 0.15 -25.72
N VAL A 24 1.59 1.33 -26.34
CA VAL A 24 2.40 2.46 -25.85
C VAL A 24 1.91 2.97 -24.50
N GLY A 25 0.58 3.06 -24.32
CA GLY A 25 -0.02 3.35 -23.02
C GLY A 25 0.41 2.34 -21.96
N TYR A 26 0.31 1.05 -22.25
CA TYR A 26 0.68 -0.03 -21.33
C TYR A 26 2.18 -0.06 -20.96
N GLN A 27 3.07 0.46 -21.82
CA GLN A 27 4.50 0.58 -21.53
C GLN A 27 4.85 1.82 -20.68
N ALA A 28 3.97 2.83 -20.61
CA ALA A 28 4.20 4.08 -19.89
C ALA A 28 3.54 4.15 -18.49
N LEU A 29 2.81 3.12 -18.06
CA LEU A 29 2.31 3.08 -16.68
C LEU A 29 3.45 2.76 -15.71
N PRO A 30 3.57 3.49 -14.58
CA PRO A 30 4.52 3.17 -13.52
C PRO A 30 4.30 1.74 -13.02
N ASN A 31 5.40 1.07 -12.66
CA ASN A 31 5.48 -0.36 -12.32
C ASN A 31 4.63 -0.81 -11.11
N ASN A 32 3.85 0.07 -10.50
CA ASN A 32 3.02 -0.20 -9.34
C ASN A 32 1.62 -0.77 -9.69
N VAL A 33 1.30 -1.01 -10.97
CA VAL A 33 0.02 -1.59 -11.40
C VAL A 33 0.13 -2.77 -12.37
N THR A 34 1.31 -3.02 -12.96
CA THR A 34 1.43 -3.91 -14.12
C THR A 34 2.13 -5.25 -13.87
N HIS A 35 2.62 -5.54 -12.65
CA HIS A 35 3.24 -6.83 -12.28
C HIS A 35 4.15 -7.42 -13.39
N LYS A 36 4.96 -6.58 -14.05
CA LYS A 36 5.75 -6.97 -15.25
C LYS A 36 7.01 -7.77 -14.95
N ASP A 37 7.39 -7.87 -13.67
CA ASP A 37 8.67 -8.43 -13.24
C ASP A 37 8.48 -9.42 -12.07
N ILE A 38 7.52 -10.36 -12.20
CA ILE A 38 7.32 -11.44 -11.22
C ILE A 38 8.58 -12.32 -11.06
N SER A 39 9.51 -12.28 -12.02
CA SER A 39 10.77 -13.04 -11.95
C SER A 39 11.89 -12.37 -11.14
N LYS A 40 11.69 -11.17 -10.60
CA LYS A 40 12.60 -10.58 -9.59
C LYS A 40 12.06 -10.70 -8.17
N ASP A 41 10.79 -11.10 -8.03
CA ASP A 41 10.20 -11.45 -6.76
C ASP A 41 10.56 -12.91 -6.44
N ASN A 42 11.30 -13.07 -5.34
CA ASN A 42 11.69 -14.34 -4.77
C ASN A 42 10.67 -15.47 -5.00
N LYS A 43 11.13 -16.56 -5.63
CA LYS A 43 10.43 -17.84 -5.75
C LYS A 43 9.77 -18.19 -4.42
N ILE A 44 8.47 -17.92 -4.28
CA ILE A 44 7.66 -18.42 -3.18
C ILE A 44 7.69 -19.94 -3.32
N LEU A 45 8.43 -20.61 -2.45
CA LEU A 45 8.38 -22.06 -2.29
C LEU A 45 7.00 -22.45 -1.76
N THR A 46 6.07 -22.72 -2.67
CA THR A 46 4.98 -23.65 -2.39
C THR A 46 5.58 -25.04 -2.26
N SER A 47 5.91 -25.43 -1.03
CA SER A 47 6.05 -26.85 -0.70
C SER A 47 5.03 -27.18 0.38
N VAL A 48 3.95 -27.77 -0.10
CA VAL A 48 2.98 -28.52 0.68
C VAL A 48 3.75 -29.55 1.51
N LYS A 49 3.50 -29.54 2.83
CA LYS A 49 3.94 -30.53 3.80
C LYS A 49 3.81 -31.94 3.21
N SER A 50 4.93 -32.58 2.92
CA SER A 50 5.00 -34.02 2.77
C SER A 50 5.99 -34.59 3.78
N THR A 51 5.50 -35.58 4.51
CA THR A 51 6.12 -36.30 5.62
C THR A 51 7.43 -37.00 5.20
N GLY A 52 8.50 -36.89 6.00
CA GLY A 52 9.66 -37.79 5.87
C GLY A 52 10.96 -37.30 6.53
N ASN A 53 11.27 -37.90 7.69
CA ASN A 53 12.59 -38.33 8.19
C ASN A 53 13.81 -37.37 8.24
N SER A 54 14.23 -37.11 9.49
CA SER A 54 15.59 -36.96 10.05
C SER A 54 16.82 -36.80 9.13
N THR A 55 17.67 -35.80 9.44
CA THR A 55 19.09 -35.93 9.88
C THR A 55 19.94 -34.70 9.50
N SER A 56 20.25 -33.89 10.53
CA SER A 56 21.54 -33.27 10.86
C SER A 56 22.30 -32.27 9.97
N SER A 57 22.61 -31.13 10.62
CA SER A 57 23.88 -30.33 10.58
C SER A 57 24.19 -29.51 9.31
N SER A 58 24.78 -28.31 9.32
CA SER A 58 25.11 -27.28 10.31
C SER A 58 25.81 -26.11 9.59
N ALA A 59 25.75 -24.90 10.16
CA ALA A 59 26.46 -23.65 9.81
C ALA A 59 25.96 -22.90 8.56
N GLY A 60 25.69 -21.59 8.54
CA GLY A 60 25.84 -20.47 9.48
C GLY A 60 25.82 -19.16 8.66
N GLN A 61 25.45 -18.04 9.29
CA GLN A 61 25.32 -16.64 8.78
C GLN A 61 23.94 -16.28 8.17
N ALA A 62 23.03 -15.62 8.89
CA ALA A 62 23.04 -14.31 9.56
C ALA A 62 22.98 -13.13 8.56
N GLY A 63 21.79 -12.54 8.44
CA GLY A 63 21.47 -11.40 7.57
C GLY A 63 20.00 -10.99 7.65
N SER A 64 19.51 -10.75 8.87
CA SER A 64 18.34 -9.94 9.25
C SER A 64 17.13 -9.90 8.32
N SER A 65 16.38 -11.00 8.30
CA SER A 65 14.94 -10.96 8.05
C SER A 65 14.26 -10.27 9.23
N SER A 66 13.75 -9.05 9.05
CA SER A 66 12.73 -8.51 9.94
C SER A 66 11.36 -9.09 9.55
N SER A 67 11.27 -10.40 9.63
CA SER A 67 10.01 -11.14 9.70
C SER A 67 9.49 -11.01 11.12
N ASN A 68 8.70 -9.99 11.42
CA ASN A 68 7.76 -10.08 12.51
C ASN A 68 6.45 -10.63 11.94
N GLY A 69 6.38 -11.95 11.94
CA GLY A 69 5.12 -12.66 12.04
C GLY A 69 4.49 -12.47 13.43
N ALA A 70 3.32 -13.10 13.56
CA ALA A 70 2.43 -13.12 14.72
C ALA A 70 1.51 -11.90 14.82
N GLY A 71 0.27 -12.15 14.37
CA GLY A 71 -0.87 -11.33 14.71
C GLY A 71 -0.95 -11.14 16.22
N SER A 72 -0.86 -9.89 16.64
CA SER A 72 -1.44 -9.48 17.89
C SER A 72 -2.83 -8.99 17.57
N SER A 73 -3.84 -9.68 18.09
CA SER A 73 -5.26 -9.26 18.09
C SER A 73 -5.49 -7.97 18.88
N SER A 74 -4.43 -7.29 19.30
CA SER A 74 -4.45 -6.00 19.97
C SER A 74 -3.95 -4.92 19.00
N LEU A 75 -4.74 -3.84 18.90
CA LEU A 75 -4.39 -2.68 18.10
C LEU A 75 -3.13 -2.02 18.69
N PRO A 76 -2.22 -1.50 17.84
CA PRO A 76 -1.07 -0.74 18.31
C PRO A 76 -1.57 0.47 19.09
N THR A 77 -0.98 0.68 20.25
CA THR A 77 -1.29 1.83 21.09
C THR A 77 -0.22 2.90 20.86
N VAL A 78 -0.64 4.01 20.26
CA VAL A 78 0.17 5.22 20.16
C VAL A 78 -0.15 6.10 21.37
N ALA A 79 0.87 6.65 22.04
CA ALA A 79 0.65 7.53 23.19
C ALA A 79 0.04 8.86 22.75
N LYS A 80 -1.02 9.31 23.43
CA LYS A 80 -1.62 10.63 23.18
C LYS A 80 -0.70 11.74 23.70
N ILE A 81 -0.38 12.71 22.83
CA ILE A 81 0.48 13.85 23.13
C ILE A 81 -0.14 15.12 22.53
N PRO A 82 0.20 16.32 23.03
CA PRO A 82 -0.33 17.56 22.46
C PRO A 82 0.09 17.76 21.01
N ALA A 83 -0.84 18.24 20.17
CA ALA A 83 -0.64 18.47 18.75
C ALA A 83 0.57 19.37 18.43
N SER A 84 0.88 20.33 19.30
CA SER A 84 2.02 21.25 19.16
C SER A 84 3.38 20.55 19.20
N LYS A 85 3.45 19.33 19.76
CA LYS A 85 4.67 18.52 19.82
C LYS A 85 4.83 17.61 18.61
N ILE A 86 3.77 17.41 17.82
CA ILE A 86 3.78 16.52 16.66
C ILE A 86 4.25 17.25 15.41
N LYS A 87 5.28 16.69 14.77
CA LYS A 87 5.78 17.10 13.47
C LYS A 87 5.70 15.94 12.50
N PHE A 88 4.92 16.14 11.44
CA PHE A 88 4.86 15.20 10.32
C PHE A 88 6.03 15.38 9.37
N THR A 89 6.45 14.28 8.76
CA THR A 89 7.41 14.24 7.65
C THR A 89 6.66 14.13 6.32
N ASP A 90 7.32 14.53 5.23
CA ASP A 90 6.82 14.39 3.86
C ASP A 90 5.41 14.96 3.62
N THR A 91 5.11 16.13 4.19
CA THR A 91 3.81 16.82 4.04
C THR A 91 3.51 17.30 2.62
N SER A 92 4.48 17.20 1.70
CA SER A 92 4.27 17.42 0.26
C SER A 92 3.63 16.22 -0.44
N MET A 93 3.60 15.03 0.17
CA MET A 93 3.01 13.84 -0.45
C MET A 93 1.48 13.97 -0.58
N PRO A 94 0.89 13.40 -1.65
CA PRO A 94 -0.57 13.41 -1.82
C PRO A 94 -1.31 12.74 -0.66
N GLY A 95 -0.69 11.74 -0.03
CA GLY A 95 -1.23 11.06 1.16
C GLY A 95 -1.49 12.00 2.34
N TYR A 96 -0.63 13.00 2.54
CA TYR A 96 -0.84 14.02 3.59
C TYR A 96 -2.12 14.82 3.35
N LYS A 97 -2.37 15.23 2.10
CA LYS A 97 -3.58 15.98 1.73
C LYS A 97 -4.84 15.16 1.92
N LEU A 98 -4.78 13.85 1.67
CA LEU A 98 -5.90 12.94 1.95
C LEU A 98 -6.12 12.78 3.45
N PHE A 99 -5.04 12.65 4.23
CA PHE A 99 -5.12 12.62 5.69
C PHE A 99 -5.81 13.87 6.25
N GLU A 100 -5.38 15.07 5.81
CA GLU A 100 -5.95 16.34 6.25
C GLU A 100 -7.45 16.46 5.94
N LYS A 101 -7.88 15.98 4.76
CA LYS A 101 -9.27 16.10 4.32
C LYS A 101 -10.21 15.09 4.97
N THR A 102 -9.72 13.88 5.25
CA THR A 102 -10.59 12.75 5.56
C THR A 102 -10.34 12.15 6.94
N CYS A 103 -9.08 12.01 7.34
CA CYS A 103 -8.71 11.28 8.55
C CYS A 103 -8.63 12.20 9.77
N ALA A 104 -8.21 13.45 9.57
CA ALA A 104 -7.99 14.43 10.63
C ALA A 104 -9.25 14.76 11.43
N SER A 105 -10.43 14.66 10.83
CA SER A 105 -11.73 14.90 11.51
C SER A 105 -11.95 13.97 12.70
N CYS A 106 -11.47 12.73 12.62
CA CYS A 106 -11.58 11.74 13.70
C CYS A 106 -10.28 11.60 14.48
N HIS A 107 -9.13 11.61 13.80
CA HIS A 107 -7.83 11.35 14.40
C HIS A 107 -7.07 12.61 14.85
N GLY A 108 -7.66 13.80 14.69
CA GLY A 108 -7.05 15.08 15.01
C GLY A 108 -6.20 15.64 13.86
N ASN A 109 -6.03 16.96 13.84
CA ASN A 109 -5.35 17.69 12.76
C ASN A 109 -3.89 17.28 12.59
N LYS A 110 -3.27 16.79 13.66
CA LYS A 110 -1.91 16.26 13.69
C LYS A 110 -1.87 14.77 14.03
N GLY A 111 -3.00 14.06 13.93
CA GLY A 111 -3.04 12.63 14.27
C GLY A 111 -2.85 12.37 15.77
N GLU A 112 -3.08 13.37 16.62
CA GLU A 112 -2.98 13.34 18.09
C GLU A 112 -4.11 12.55 18.77
N GLY A 113 -5.14 12.19 18.01
CA GLY A 113 -6.34 11.52 18.49
C GLY A 113 -7.39 12.49 19.01
N ALA A 114 -8.60 12.38 18.47
CA ALA A 114 -9.79 13.10 18.93
C ALA A 114 -10.90 12.09 19.24
N PHE A 115 -11.78 11.82 18.27
CA PHE A 115 -12.77 10.75 18.34
C PHE A 115 -12.13 9.36 18.15
N GLY A 116 -11.16 9.29 17.23
CA GLY A 116 -10.32 8.12 17.01
C GLY A 116 -9.01 8.21 17.81
N PRO A 117 -8.29 7.08 17.95
CA PRO A 117 -7.01 7.04 18.65
C PRO A 117 -5.93 7.87 17.93
N PRO A 118 -4.86 8.28 18.62
CA PRO A 118 -3.69 8.88 17.99
C PRO A 118 -3.06 7.94 16.94
N ILE A 119 -2.63 8.50 15.80
CA ILE A 119 -1.96 7.78 14.71
C ILE A 119 -0.72 8.49 14.17
N TYR A 120 -0.27 9.59 14.80
CA TYR A 120 0.86 10.38 14.30
C TYR A 120 2.20 9.62 14.19
N ALA A 121 2.36 8.49 14.88
CA ALA A 121 3.55 7.65 14.83
C ALA A 121 3.24 6.19 14.44
N ILE A 122 2.13 5.96 13.73
CA ILE A 122 1.66 4.61 13.43
C ILE A 122 2.66 3.80 12.58
N GLY A 123 3.48 4.47 11.78
CA GLY A 123 4.54 3.85 10.98
C GLY A 123 5.67 3.21 11.79
N LYS A 124 5.74 3.46 13.11
CA LYS A 124 6.63 2.74 14.03
C LYS A 124 6.16 1.31 14.29
N TYR A 125 4.85 1.10 14.25
CA TYR A 125 4.22 -0.16 14.63
C TYR A 125 3.83 -0.99 13.42
N TRP A 126 3.38 -0.33 12.35
CA TRP A 126 2.83 -0.98 11.17
C TRP A 126 3.57 -0.58 9.90
N ASN A 127 3.76 -1.57 9.02
CA ASN A 127 4.21 -1.36 7.65
C ASN A 127 3.03 -1.09 6.70
N THR A 128 3.34 -0.86 5.41
CA THR A 128 2.34 -0.54 4.38
C THR A 128 1.25 -1.60 4.29
N ALA A 129 1.61 -2.88 4.22
CA ALA A 129 0.64 -3.97 4.06
C ALA A 129 -0.32 -4.05 5.26
N GLN A 130 0.20 -3.92 6.48
CA GLN A 130 -0.61 -3.94 7.70
C GLN A 130 -1.57 -2.75 7.77
N LEU A 131 -1.08 -1.54 7.46
CA LEU A 131 -1.89 -0.33 7.44
C LEU A 131 -2.96 -0.38 6.35
N THR A 132 -2.62 -0.82 5.13
CA THR A 132 -3.60 -1.01 4.05
C THR A 132 -4.69 -1.96 4.49
N HIS A 133 -4.32 -3.15 4.97
CA HIS A 133 -5.29 -4.16 5.38
C HIS A 133 -6.21 -3.64 6.48
N PHE A 134 -5.67 -2.90 7.46
CA PHE A 134 -6.47 -2.32 8.53
C PHE A 134 -7.40 -1.20 8.04
N VAL A 135 -6.94 -0.31 7.16
CA VAL A 135 -7.78 0.78 6.62
C VAL A 135 -8.92 0.22 5.77
N GLU A 136 -8.69 -0.86 5.04
CA GLU A 136 -9.71 -1.55 4.23
C GLU A 136 -10.68 -2.38 5.08
N ASN A 137 -10.21 -2.92 6.21
CA ASN A 137 -10.97 -3.76 7.13
C ASN A 137 -10.85 -3.24 8.57
N PRO A 138 -11.39 -2.04 8.85
CA PRO A 138 -11.19 -1.38 10.13
C PRO A 138 -11.97 -2.06 11.26
N LYS A 139 -11.62 -1.69 12.49
CA LYS A 139 -12.29 -2.13 13.72
C LYS A 139 -12.92 -0.93 14.43
N GLY A 140 -13.97 -1.20 15.21
CA GLY A 140 -14.69 -0.15 15.96
C GLY A 140 -15.49 0.77 15.05
N GLY A 141 -15.51 2.07 15.38
CA GLY A 141 -16.27 3.08 14.63
C GLY A 141 -15.57 3.68 13.41
N MET A 142 -14.40 3.14 13.00
CA MET A 142 -13.69 3.66 11.83
C MET A 142 -14.39 3.18 10.54
N PRO A 143 -14.76 4.10 9.62
CA PRO A 143 -15.45 3.74 8.38
C PRO A 143 -14.54 2.94 7.45
N LYS A 144 -15.14 2.06 6.64
CA LYS A 144 -14.42 1.29 5.62
C LYS A 144 -13.61 2.22 4.70
N ASN A 145 -12.38 1.82 4.39
CA ASN A 145 -11.41 2.61 3.62
C ASN A 145 -11.09 3.99 4.23
N GLY A 146 -11.43 4.23 5.50
CA GLY A 146 -11.31 5.56 6.11
C GLY A 146 -12.13 6.63 5.37
N ASN A 147 -13.26 6.27 4.77
CA ASN A 147 -14.11 7.14 3.93
C ASN A 147 -13.46 7.58 2.60
N LEU A 148 -12.39 6.93 2.17
CA LEU A 148 -11.75 7.15 0.86
C LEU A 148 -12.53 6.44 -0.25
N GLN A 149 -12.52 7.04 -1.43
CA GLN A 149 -13.35 6.63 -2.57
C GLN A 149 -12.70 5.53 -3.41
N SER A 150 -11.39 5.30 -3.27
CA SER A 150 -10.67 4.29 -4.05
C SER A 150 -9.49 3.69 -3.31
N THR A 151 -9.11 2.47 -3.70
CA THR A 151 -7.90 1.78 -3.21
C THR A 151 -6.63 2.58 -3.48
N ALA A 152 -6.58 3.33 -4.59
CA ALA A 152 -5.44 4.21 -4.89
C ALA A 152 -5.28 5.31 -3.83
N GLN A 153 -6.38 5.92 -3.36
CA GLN A 153 -6.33 6.90 -2.28
C GLN A 153 -5.89 6.26 -0.95
N VAL A 154 -6.37 5.03 -0.67
CA VAL A 154 -5.92 4.26 0.50
C VAL A 154 -4.40 4.06 0.44
N GLN A 155 -3.86 3.63 -0.69
CA GLN A 155 -2.42 3.45 -0.87
C GLN A 155 -1.65 4.76 -0.69
N GLN A 156 -2.15 5.88 -1.22
CA GLN A 156 -1.51 7.18 -1.07
C GLN A 156 -1.40 7.60 0.40
N VAL A 157 -2.49 7.49 1.18
CA VAL A 157 -2.46 7.85 2.61
C VAL A 157 -1.61 6.89 3.42
N VAL A 158 -1.68 5.58 3.12
CA VAL A 158 -0.89 4.57 3.83
C VAL A 158 0.61 4.75 3.57
N ASN A 159 1.01 4.98 2.32
CA ASN A 159 2.41 5.24 1.94
C ASN A 159 3.00 6.47 2.63
N TRP A 160 2.15 7.45 2.97
CA TRP A 160 2.56 8.59 3.78
C TRP A 160 2.57 8.26 5.28
N LEU A 161 1.55 7.57 5.80
CA LEU A 161 1.42 7.20 7.22
C LEU A 161 2.57 6.30 7.73
N VAL A 162 3.03 5.35 6.92
CA VAL A 162 4.16 4.45 7.29
C VAL A 162 5.48 5.20 7.52
N LYS A 163 5.59 6.43 7.00
CA LYS A 163 6.76 7.28 7.20
C LYS A 163 6.70 8.06 8.51
N GLN A 164 5.53 8.13 9.14
CA GLN A 164 5.34 8.82 10.40
C GLN A 164 5.71 7.87 11.54
N LYS A 165 7.00 7.85 11.90
CA LYS A 165 7.58 6.94 12.90
C LYS A 165 7.81 7.58 14.27
N ALA A 166 7.80 8.90 14.34
CA ALA A 166 8.04 9.66 15.56
C ALA A 166 7.27 10.98 15.53
N SER A 167 7.19 11.63 16.70
CA SER A 167 6.64 12.97 16.85
C SER A 167 7.57 14.09 16.34
N GLY A 168 8.79 13.75 15.93
CA GLY A 168 9.81 14.67 15.41
C GLY A 168 10.39 14.15 14.10
N GLY A 169 10.67 15.05 13.16
CA GLY A 169 11.40 14.72 11.94
C GLY A 169 12.89 14.54 12.23
N ASN A 170 13.43 13.44 11.68
CA ASN A 170 14.74 12.79 11.88
C ASN A 170 14.90 11.97 13.16
#